data_AF-R8XYV8-F1
#
_entry.id   AF-R8XYV8-F1
#
_cell.length_a   1.000
_cell.length_b   1.000
_cell.length_c   1.000
_cell.angle_alpha   90.00
_cell.angle_beta   90.00
_cell.angle_gamma   90.00
#
_symmetry.space_group_name_H-M   'P 1'
#
loop_
_entity.id
_entity.type
_entity.pdbx_description
1 polymer ?
#
loop_
_entity_poly.entity_id
_entity_poly.type
_entity_poly.pdbx_seq_one_letter_code
_entity_poly.pdbx_strand_id
1 'polypeptide(L)'
;MFNKVCIMLKNKFMILAILPFMLSACGGGGSSDNNSANNNQSGTSQDSIANGTRYYFMDYNANETDELNISYFEIFNKKSTDGSSNQALGEYLLTEKKLYFPTDKAINVMNFNSLTDWTLDLIGDVKEDWKFQRVNLSGQNMFDAVLPGYRAAGFPVNNETTTYGRIFLNTYGQNKFPEGSSCYRLISKKSNQESFAFNVGQDYEINQSFEEFDAENGPYLNRLNQTNPFGFSYKAVKGTWQTVQWTTIYDTSLGFAADESVAVQYQGKPYTATYTGNIGWTADQEVKHWETYLKNVNDPQRIRFAQLRIAQLKSGCYVYNETAARALASLNALNWQAYQN
;
A
#
# COMPACT_ATOMS: atom_id res chain seq x y z
N MET A 1 13.52 -7.19 18.26
CA MET A 1 13.89 -5.78 18.07
C MET A 1 13.17 -5.33 16.81
N PHE A 2 12.30 -4.32 16.89
CA PHE A 2 11.49 -3.90 15.73
C PHE A 2 12.27 -2.89 14.87
N ASN A 3 12.07 -2.92 13.56
CA ASN A 3 12.68 -1.96 12.64
C ASN A 3 11.73 -0.80 12.35
N LYS A 4 12.32 0.40 12.25
CA LYS A 4 11.64 1.61 11.77
C LYS A 4 11.56 1.55 10.24
N VAL A 5 10.38 1.71 9.65
CA VAL A 5 10.17 1.51 8.21
C VAL A 5 9.51 2.71 7.55
N CYS A 6 9.65 2.75 6.23
CA CYS A 6 9.08 3.75 5.37
C CYS A 6 7.55 3.75 5.37
N ILE A 7 6.92 4.92 5.56
CA ILE A 7 5.47 5.07 5.35
C ILE A 7 5.13 5.11 3.86
N MET A 8 6.13 5.21 2.98
CA MET A 8 5.90 4.97 1.56
C MET A 8 5.49 3.52 1.36
N LEU A 9 4.22 3.34 1.00
CA LEU A 9 3.86 2.24 0.13
C LEU A 9 4.85 2.31 -1.03
N LYS A 10 5.78 1.35 -1.13
CA LYS A 10 6.08 0.78 -2.45
C LYS A 10 4.71 0.66 -3.09
N ASN A 11 4.47 1.33 -4.22
CA ASN A 11 3.21 1.33 -4.96
C ASN A 11 2.87 -0.11 -5.36
N LYS A 12 2.45 -0.90 -4.39
CA LYS A 12 1.91 -2.25 -4.50
C LYS A 12 0.40 -2.11 -4.36
N PHE A 13 -0.19 -1.16 -5.10
CA PHE A 13 -1.46 -1.45 -5.75
C PHE A 13 -1.16 -2.42 -6.90
N MET A 14 -0.70 -3.62 -6.52
CA MET A 14 -0.57 -4.75 -7.43
C MET A 14 -1.97 -5.38 -7.47
N ILE A 15 -2.84 -4.85 -8.33
CA ILE A 15 -4.02 -5.57 -8.79
C ILE A 15 -3.57 -6.34 -10.05
N LEU A 16 -3.38 -7.65 -9.88
CA LEU A 16 -3.18 -8.71 -10.89
C LEU A 16 -1.93 -8.65 -11.81
N ALA A 17 -0.88 -9.42 -11.46
CA ALA A 17 -0.42 -10.60 -12.24
C ALA A 17 0.91 -11.20 -11.71
N ILE A 18 0.84 -12.43 -11.15
CA ILE A 18 1.68 -13.62 -11.38
C ILE A 18 3.23 -13.46 -11.63
N LEU A 19 4.04 -13.72 -10.58
CA LEU A 19 5.34 -14.49 -10.49
C LEU A 19 6.53 -14.17 -11.45
N PRO A 20 7.73 -14.77 -11.27
CA PRO A 20 8.75 -14.60 -10.22
C PRO A 20 10.13 -14.19 -10.80
N PHE A 21 10.90 -13.30 -10.16
CA PHE A 21 12.36 -13.31 -10.36
C PHE A 21 13.12 -13.02 -9.07
N MET A 22 14.23 -13.73 -8.97
CA MET A 22 15.02 -14.10 -7.80
C MET A 22 16.37 -13.36 -7.81
N LEU A 23 17.00 -13.30 -6.63
CA LEU A 23 18.45 -13.17 -6.34
C LEU A 23 19.07 -11.77 -6.57
N SER A 24 20.03 -11.26 -5.77
CA SER A 24 20.77 -11.73 -4.58
C SER A 24 21.70 -10.60 -4.11
N ALA A 25 21.97 -10.45 -2.81
CA ALA A 25 23.32 -10.22 -2.26
C ALA A 25 23.39 -10.22 -0.72
N CYS A 26 24.31 -11.05 -0.25
CA CYS A 26 25.01 -11.22 1.02
C CYS A 26 25.30 -10.00 1.93
N GLY A 27 25.37 -10.29 3.25
CA GLY A 27 26.16 -9.60 4.28
C GLY A 27 25.35 -9.39 5.57
N GLY A 28 25.69 -9.82 6.79
CA GLY A 28 26.91 -10.40 7.36
C GLY A 28 27.08 -9.88 8.80
N GLY A 29 26.71 -10.69 9.81
CA GLY A 29 27.29 -10.74 11.17
C GLY A 29 26.87 -9.74 12.27
N GLY A 30 26.69 -10.24 13.51
CA GLY A 30 26.96 -9.48 14.75
C GLY A 30 25.98 -9.66 15.91
N SER A 31 26.43 -10.23 17.04
CA SER A 31 25.66 -10.67 18.22
C SER A 31 25.14 -9.59 19.18
N SER A 32 24.06 -9.99 19.90
CA SER A 32 23.75 -9.83 21.34
C SER A 32 23.91 -8.46 22.03
N ASP A 33 22.83 -7.94 22.64
CA ASP A 33 22.62 -8.11 24.08
C ASP A 33 21.27 -7.57 24.61
N ASN A 34 20.83 -8.23 25.68
CA ASN A 34 19.66 -7.97 26.52
C ASN A 34 19.65 -6.57 27.14
N ASN A 35 18.47 -5.97 27.29
CA ASN A 35 18.01 -5.64 28.65
C ASN A 35 16.51 -5.36 28.74
N SER A 36 15.93 -5.92 29.79
CA SER A 36 14.53 -5.77 30.17
C SER A 36 14.27 -4.42 30.81
N ALA A 37 13.09 -3.85 30.58
CA ALA A 37 12.44 -3.00 31.58
C ALA A 37 10.92 -3.09 31.40
N ASN A 38 10.30 -3.80 32.35
CA ASN A 38 8.88 -3.74 32.67
C ASN A 38 8.48 -2.29 32.99
N ASN A 39 7.34 -1.84 32.45
CA ASN A 39 6.49 -0.93 33.19
C ASN A 39 5.02 -1.15 32.83
N ASN A 40 4.31 -1.71 33.81
CA ASN A 40 2.86 -1.82 33.86
C ASN A 40 2.26 -0.43 34.10
N GLN A 41 1.43 0.04 33.17
CA GLN A 41 0.48 1.11 33.48
C GLN A 41 -0.85 0.82 32.78
N SER A 42 -1.88 0.65 33.60
CA SER A 42 -3.23 0.28 33.22
C SER A 42 -3.99 1.42 32.54
N GLY A 43 -4.69 1.10 31.44
CA GLY A 43 -6.13 1.37 31.37
C GLY A 43 -6.66 2.68 30.80
N THR A 44 -6.03 3.26 29.77
CA THR A 44 -6.68 4.19 28.81
C THR A 44 -5.93 4.09 27.48
N SER A 45 -6.62 3.97 26.33
CA SER A 45 -5.96 3.77 25.03
C SER A 45 -4.90 4.86 24.79
N GLN A 46 -3.63 4.46 24.62
CA GLN A 46 -2.47 5.35 24.46
C GLN A 46 -2.37 6.00 23.07
N ASP A 47 -3.49 6.10 22.36
CA ASP A 47 -3.49 6.69 21.02
C ASP A 47 -3.26 8.19 21.13
N SER A 48 -2.17 8.66 20.57
CA SER A 48 -1.83 10.07 20.58
C SER A 48 -0.93 10.43 19.40
N ILE A 49 -0.77 11.72 19.16
CA ILE A 49 0.24 12.25 18.23
C ILE A 49 1.41 12.91 18.98
N ALA A 50 1.59 12.54 20.25
CA ALA A 50 2.68 13.04 21.08
C ALA A 50 4.01 12.39 20.69
N ASN A 51 5.11 13.09 20.99
CA ASN A 51 6.47 12.60 20.73
C ASN A 51 6.70 11.24 21.37
N GLY A 52 7.29 10.32 20.62
CA GLY A 52 7.59 8.96 21.07
C GLY A 52 6.46 7.96 20.86
N THR A 53 5.28 8.38 20.40
CA THR A 53 4.17 7.45 20.12
C THR A 53 4.50 6.60 18.91
N ARG A 54 4.31 5.28 19.02
CA ARG A 54 4.55 4.31 17.95
C ARG A 54 3.26 3.68 17.44
N TYR A 55 3.21 3.52 16.13
CA TYR A 55 2.19 2.76 15.43
C TYR A 55 2.84 1.70 14.55
N TYR A 56 2.19 0.56 14.44
CA TYR A 56 2.79 -0.65 13.90
C TYR A 56 2.06 -1.11 12.65
N PHE A 57 2.82 -1.36 11.59
CA PHE A 57 2.36 -2.14 10.46
C PHE A 57 2.49 -3.62 10.83
N MET A 58 1.39 -4.36 10.72
CA MET A 58 1.35 -5.80 10.95
C MET A 58 0.60 -6.45 9.80
N ASP A 59 1.33 -7.16 8.95
CA ASP A 59 0.78 -7.77 7.74
C ASP A 59 1.12 -9.27 7.65
N TYR A 60 0.43 -9.93 6.73
CA TYR A 60 0.64 -11.32 6.39
C TYR A 60 0.70 -11.49 4.88
N ASN A 61 1.81 -12.01 4.38
CA ASN A 61 2.04 -12.25 2.97
C ASN A 61 1.68 -13.69 2.59
N ALA A 62 0.38 -13.96 2.44
CA ALA A 62 -0.14 -15.29 2.14
C ALA A 62 0.26 -15.87 0.77
N ASN A 63 0.63 -15.00 -0.19
CA ASN A 63 0.72 -15.35 -1.61
C ASN A 63 2.14 -15.62 -2.11
N GLU A 64 3.17 -15.18 -1.38
CA GLU A 64 4.57 -15.24 -1.85
C GLU A 64 5.46 -16.02 -0.87
N THR A 65 5.46 -15.65 0.41
CA THR A 65 6.48 -16.13 1.37
C THR A 65 5.92 -16.71 2.67
N ASP A 66 4.59 -16.64 2.91
CA ASP A 66 3.95 -16.99 4.19
C ASP A 66 4.47 -16.18 5.37
N GLU A 67 4.93 -14.96 5.14
CA GLU A 67 5.60 -14.17 6.18
C GLU A 67 4.62 -13.27 6.93
N LEU A 68 4.79 -13.23 8.25
CA LEU A 68 4.16 -12.28 9.14
C LEU A 68 5.18 -11.18 9.45
N ASN A 69 4.95 -9.96 8.98
CA ASN A 69 5.90 -8.86 9.21
C ASN A 69 5.37 -7.86 10.21
N ILE A 70 6.31 -7.28 10.94
CA ILE A 70 6.07 -6.18 11.86
C ILE A 70 7.09 -5.07 11.62
N SER A 71 6.60 -3.85 11.48
CA SER A 71 7.41 -2.64 11.55
C SER A 71 6.65 -1.56 12.29
N TYR A 72 7.34 -0.49 12.64
CA TYR A 72 6.70 0.67 13.22
C TYR A 72 7.20 1.96 12.59
N PHE A 73 6.40 2.99 12.79
CA PHE A 73 6.85 4.37 12.70
C PHE A 73 6.63 5.05 14.04
N GLU A 74 7.40 6.12 14.27
CA GLU A 74 7.38 6.86 15.52
C GLU A 74 7.12 8.33 15.24
N ILE A 75 6.20 8.92 16.00
CA ILE A 75 5.81 10.31 15.84
C ILE A 75 6.75 11.20 16.64
N PHE A 76 7.33 12.20 15.98
CA PHE A 76 8.06 13.30 16.60
C PHE A 76 7.64 14.62 15.97
N ASN A 77 7.27 15.59 16.80
CA ASN A 77 6.77 16.90 16.40
C ASN A 77 5.63 16.81 15.37
N LYS A 78 4.67 15.89 15.62
CA LYS A 78 3.57 15.56 14.70
C LYS A 78 4.03 15.12 13.30
N LYS A 79 5.22 14.53 13.19
CA LYS A 79 5.79 14.02 11.94
C LYS A 79 6.34 12.62 12.14
N SER A 80 6.41 11.87 11.05
CA SER A 80 7.17 10.63 10.98
C SER A 80 8.07 10.69 9.76
N THR A 81 9.32 10.30 9.98
CA THR A 81 10.38 10.22 8.98
C THR A 81 10.96 8.81 8.97
N ASP A 82 11.52 8.41 7.84
CA ASP A 82 12.14 7.11 7.64
C ASP A 82 13.41 7.24 6.78
N GLY A 83 13.98 6.13 6.32
CA GLY A 83 15.20 6.12 5.51
C GLY A 83 15.07 6.82 4.16
N SER A 84 13.85 7.04 3.66
CA SER A 84 13.58 7.76 2.41
C SER A 84 13.41 9.27 2.60
N SER A 85 13.25 9.75 3.84
CA SER A 85 13.05 11.16 4.12
C SER A 85 14.29 11.99 3.77
N ASN A 86 14.08 13.12 3.07
CA ASN A 86 15.13 14.02 2.60
C ASN A 86 16.21 13.36 1.73
N GLN A 87 15.88 12.24 1.09
CA GLN A 87 16.75 11.57 0.13
C GLN A 87 16.51 12.07 -1.30
N ALA A 88 17.38 11.67 -2.22
CA ALA A 88 17.15 11.88 -3.65
C ALA A 88 15.85 11.20 -4.09
N LEU A 89 15.08 11.85 -4.97
CA LEU A 89 13.80 11.34 -5.47
C LEU A 89 13.96 9.98 -6.17
N GLY A 90 15.09 9.76 -6.85
CA GLY A 90 15.43 8.49 -7.49
C GLY A 90 14.77 8.26 -8.85
N GLU A 91 13.76 9.05 -9.19
CA GLU A 91 13.04 9.03 -10.47
C GLU A 91 12.67 10.44 -10.92
N TYR A 92 12.21 10.59 -12.16
CA TYR A 92 11.62 11.84 -12.62
C TYR A 92 10.17 11.90 -12.15
N LEU A 93 9.72 13.09 -11.72
CA LEU A 93 8.31 13.34 -11.41
C LEU A 93 7.84 14.57 -12.18
N LEU A 94 6.97 14.34 -13.16
CA LEU A 94 6.34 15.39 -13.95
C LEU A 94 5.01 15.81 -13.31
N THR A 95 4.85 17.10 -13.06
CA THR A 95 3.60 17.75 -12.69
C THR A 95 3.27 18.84 -13.71
N GLU A 96 2.06 19.39 -13.67
CA GLU A 96 1.70 20.53 -14.52
C GLU A 96 2.66 21.71 -14.36
N LYS A 97 3.12 21.98 -13.13
CA LYS A 97 3.94 23.16 -12.81
C LYS A 97 5.44 22.94 -12.91
N LYS A 98 5.92 21.69 -12.76
CA LYS A 98 7.35 21.40 -12.65
C LYS A 98 7.69 19.95 -13.02
N LEU A 99 8.85 19.77 -13.65
CA LEU A 99 9.54 18.48 -13.74
C LEU A 99 10.60 18.42 -12.63
N TYR A 100 10.45 17.44 -11.74
CA TYR A 100 11.45 17.12 -10.73
C TYR A 100 12.41 16.05 -11.27
N PHE A 101 13.69 16.17 -10.94
CA PHE A 101 14.75 15.29 -11.39
C PHE A 101 15.07 14.22 -10.34
N PRO A 102 15.65 13.06 -10.73
CA PRO A 102 16.05 12.01 -9.79
C PRO A 102 16.97 12.48 -8.67
N THR A 103 17.76 13.53 -8.90
CA THR A 103 18.68 14.11 -7.93
C THR A 103 18.04 15.17 -7.03
N ASP A 104 16.81 15.61 -7.33
CA ASP A 104 16.08 16.53 -6.46
C ASP A 104 15.80 15.85 -5.12
N LYS A 105 15.82 16.63 -4.03
CA LYS A 105 15.57 16.11 -2.69
C LYS A 105 14.06 15.97 -2.46
N ALA A 106 13.59 14.74 -2.30
CA ALA A 106 12.24 14.45 -1.86
C ALA A 106 12.13 14.67 -0.35
N ILE A 107 11.04 15.29 0.10
CA ILE A 107 10.76 15.51 1.51
C ILE A 107 10.45 14.15 2.16
N ASN A 108 9.49 13.41 1.59
CA ASN A 108 9.02 12.10 2.07
C ASN A 108 8.80 12.08 3.58
N VAL A 109 7.91 12.96 4.07
CA VAL A 109 7.56 13.07 5.48
C VAL A 109 6.05 12.96 5.66
N MET A 110 5.62 12.07 6.55
CA MET A 110 4.23 11.99 6.96
C MET A 110 3.96 12.99 8.08
N ASN A 111 2.99 13.89 7.88
CA ASN A 111 2.54 14.86 8.88
C ASN A 111 1.21 14.40 9.48
N PHE A 112 1.06 14.54 10.80
CA PHE A 112 -0.12 14.11 11.56
C PHE A 112 -0.94 15.33 11.98
N ASN A 113 -1.96 15.68 11.19
CA ASN A 113 -2.88 16.79 11.51
C ASN A 113 -3.79 16.39 12.68
N SER A 114 -4.23 15.14 12.69
CA SER A 114 -4.91 14.48 13.81
C SER A 114 -4.63 12.97 13.80
N LEU A 115 -5.21 12.21 14.72
CA LEU A 115 -5.11 10.74 14.71
C LEU A 115 -5.67 10.10 13.42
N THR A 116 -6.61 10.78 12.76
CA THR A 116 -7.33 10.25 11.58
C THR A 116 -7.11 11.05 10.31
N ASP A 117 -6.20 12.02 10.33
CA ASP A 117 -5.97 12.95 9.24
C ASP A 117 -4.47 13.20 9.08
N TRP A 118 -3.87 12.59 8.07
CA TRP A 118 -2.43 12.66 7.82
C TRP A 118 -2.17 13.18 6.41
N THR A 119 -1.02 13.82 6.22
CA THR A 119 -0.58 14.34 4.91
C THR A 119 0.86 13.91 4.65
N LEU A 120 1.08 13.16 3.58
CA LEU A 120 2.41 12.86 3.06
C LEU A 120 2.91 14.04 2.23
N ASP A 121 3.95 14.72 2.71
CA ASP A 121 4.69 15.68 1.89
C ASP A 121 5.73 14.91 1.06
N LEU A 122 5.50 14.80 -0.25
CA LEU A 122 6.37 14.06 -1.17
C LEU A 122 7.55 14.93 -1.60
N ILE A 123 7.30 15.98 -2.38
CA ILE A 123 8.31 16.91 -2.90
C ILE A 123 7.67 18.22 -3.33
N GLY A 124 8.29 19.36 -3.01
CA GLY A 124 7.78 20.68 -3.38
C GLY A 124 6.34 20.90 -2.92
N ASP A 125 5.42 21.11 -3.87
CA ASP A 125 3.98 21.24 -3.62
C ASP A 125 3.18 19.94 -3.83
N VAL A 126 3.82 18.81 -4.14
CA VAL A 126 3.17 17.50 -4.30
C VAL A 126 2.93 16.86 -2.93
N LYS A 127 1.66 16.56 -2.63
CA LYS A 127 1.21 16.02 -1.34
C LYS A 127 0.09 15.00 -1.53
N GLU A 128 -0.02 14.07 -0.60
CA GLU A 128 -1.13 13.11 -0.53
C GLU A 128 -1.83 13.20 0.83
N ASP A 129 -3.13 13.43 0.82
CA ASP A 129 -3.97 13.48 2.03
C ASP A 129 -4.61 12.12 2.32
N TRP A 130 -4.45 11.64 3.54
CA TRP A 130 -4.86 10.32 3.99
C TRP A 130 -5.86 10.47 5.13
N LYS A 131 -7.02 9.82 4.98
CA LYS A 131 -8.02 9.77 6.06
C LYS A 131 -8.15 8.37 6.61
N PHE A 132 -8.31 8.31 7.92
CA PHE A 132 -8.44 7.05 8.64
C PHE A 132 -9.72 6.98 9.47
N GLN A 133 -10.14 5.76 9.73
CA GLN A 133 -11.13 5.43 10.75
C GLN A 133 -10.44 4.73 11.91
N ARG A 134 -10.58 5.27 13.12
CA ARG A 134 -10.15 4.58 14.34
C ARG A 134 -11.13 3.46 14.68
N VAL A 135 -10.61 2.30 15.07
CA VAL A 135 -11.37 1.12 15.47
C VAL A 135 -10.91 0.68 16.85
N ASN A 136 -11.87 0.51 17.78
CA ASN A 136 -11.58 -0.13 19.06
C ASN A 136 -11.47 -1.64 18.84
N LEU A 137 -10.32 -2.21 19.16
CA LEU A 137 -10.07 -3.64 19.05
C LEU A 137 -10.26 -4.38 20.37
N SER A 138 -10.43 -3.69 21.50
CA SER A 138 -10.60 -4.34 22.81
C SER A 138 -11.70 -5.40 22.79
N GLY A 139 -11.36 -6.64 23.16
CA GLY A 139 -12.27 -7.80 23.12
C GLY A 139 -12.61 -8.35 21.73
N GLN A 140 -12.12 -7.73 20.65
CA GLN A 140 -12.28 -8.21 19.27
C GLN A 140 -11.30 -9.36 18.98
N ASN A 141 -11.66 -10.21 18.03
CA ASN A 141 -10.84 -11.35 17.63
C ASN A 141 -9.54 -10.89 16.93
N MET A 142 -8.40 -11.42 17.36
CA MET A 142 -7.09 -11.06 16.80
C MET A 142 -6.91 -11.54 15.36
N PHE A 143 -7.31 -12.78 15.09
CA PHE A 143 -7.17 -13.37 13.75
C PHE A 143 -8.02 -12.62 12.73
N ASP A 144 -9.29 -12.34 13.04
CA ASP A 144 -10.20 -11.69 12.09
C ASP A 144 -9.84 -10.21 11.84
N ALA A 145 -9.08 -9.57 12.73
CA ALA A 145 -8.59 -8.21 12.51
C ALA A 145 -7.37 -8.15 11.58
N VAL A 146 -6.45 -9.11 11.72
CA VAL A 146 -5.23 -9.20 10.90
C VAL A 146 -5.51 -9.85 9.54
N LEU A 147 -6.38 -10.88 9.52
CA LEU A 147 -6.72 -11.69 8.36
C LEU A 147 -8.22 -11.69 8.09
N PRO A 148 -8.82 -10.52 7.83
CA PRO A 148 -10.25 -10.42 7.62
C PRO A 148 -10.71 -11.31 6.46
N GLY A 149 -11.78 -12.08 6.70
CA GLY A 149 -12.40 -12.97 5.72
C GLY A 149 -11.76 -14.35 5.59
N TYR A 150 -10.52 -14.57 6.05
CA TYR A 150 -9.83 -15.86 5.91
C TYR A 150 -10.51 -17.00 6.67
N ARG A 151 -11.22 -16.71 7.76
CA ARG A 151 -11.97 -17.73 8.50
C ARG A 151 -13.06 -18.39 7.65
N ALA A 152 -13.74 -17.61 6.82
CA ALA A 152 -14.79 -18.10 5.94
C ALA A 152 -14.25 -18.58 4.59
N ALA A 153 -13.32 -17.82 4.01
CA ALA A 153 -12.73 -18.08 2.70
C ALA A 153 -11.66 -19.19 2.70
N GLY A 154 -11.16 -19.57 3.89
CA GLY A 154 -10.10 -20.54 4.08
C GLY A 154 -8.75 -20.09 3.51
N PHE A 155 -7.74 -20.96 3.65
CA PHE A 155 -6.44 -20.84 2.98
C PHE A 155 -6.41 -21.76 1.75
N PRO A 156 -5.67 -21.41 0.67
CA PRO A 156 -5.46 -22.33 -0.45
C PRO A 156 -4.93 -23.69 0.05
N VAL A 157 -5.42 -24.78 -0.55
CA VAL A 157 -5.35 -26.16 -0.01
C VAL A 157 -3.99 -26.83 -0.29
N ASN A 158 -3.15 -26.20 -1.09
CA ASN A 158 -2.06 -26.86 -1.81
C ASN A 158 -0.77 -26.02 -1.84
N ASN A 159 -0.51 -25.24 -0.80
CA ASN A 159 0.73 -24.48 -0.72
C ASN A 159 1.30 -24.48 0.71
N GLU A 160 2.59 -24.86 0.82
CA GLU A 160 3.41 -24.70 2.05
C GLU A 160 3.45 -23.24 2.51
N THR A 161 3.07 -22.30 1.62
CA THR A 161 3.03 -20.85 1.84
C THR A 161 1.86 -20.36 2.71
N THR A 162 1.15 -21.22 3.45
CA THR A 162 0.04 -20.79 4.34
C THR A 162 0.10 -21.34 5.76
N THR A 163 1.26 -21.87 6.13
CA THR A 163 1.53 -22.48 7.43
C THR A 163 1.26 -21.50 8.56
N TYR A 164 1.79 -20.29 8.51
CA TYR A 164 1.60 -19.30 9.59
C TYR A 164 0.17 -18.79 9.67
N GLY A 165 -0.50 -18.58 8.53
CA GLY A 165 -1.92 -18.23 8.52
C GLY A 165 -2.78 -19.32 9.17
N ARG A 166 -2.50 -20.60 8.89
CA ARG A 166 -3.19 -21.75 9.50
C ARG A 166 -2.86 -21.89 10.99
N ILE A 167 -1.62 -21.66 11.40
CA ILE A 167 -1.21 -21.63 12.82
C ILE A 167 -1.99 -20.52 13.54
N PHE A 168 -2.08 -19.33 12.94
CA PHE A 168 -2.84 -18.23 13.53
C PHE A 168 -4.30 -18.64 13.75
N LEU A 169 -4.96 -19.20 12.71
CA LEU A 169 -6.34 -19.64 12.83
C LEU A 169 -6.53 -20.76 13.86
N ASN A 170 -5.72 -21.81 13.81
CA ASN A 170 -5.94 -23.03 14.57
C ASN A 170 -5.49 -22.90 16.04
N THR A 171 -4.38 -22.22 16.28
CA THR A 171 -3.79 -22.09 17.63
C THR A 171 -4.31 -20.87 18.37
N TYR A 172 -4.49 -19.75 17.66
CA TYR A 172 -4.83 -18.45 18.26
C TYR A 172 -6.13 -17.85 17.73
N GLY A 173 -6.90 -18.59 16.92
CA GLY A 173 -8.07 -18.05 16.24
C GLY A 173 -9.22 -17.65 17.16
N GLN A 174 -9.15 -17.94 18.47
CA GLN A 174 -10.09 -17.47 19.48
C GLN A 174 -9.51 -16.37 20.38
N ASN A 175 -8.23 -16.02 20.22
CA ASN A 175 -7.59 -14.98 21.01
C ASN A 175 -8.23 -13.63 20.71
N LYS A 176 -8.39 -12.85 21.78
CA LYS A 176 -8.99 -11.51 21.73
C LYS A 176 -7.97 -10.48 22.15
N PHE A 177 -8.03 -9.32 21.53
CA PHE A 177 -7.20 -8.19 21.91
C PHE A 177 -7.50 -7.74 23.36
N PRO A 178 -6.46 -7.38 24.13
CA PRO A 178 -6.62 -6.83 25.47
C PRO A 178 -7.23 -5.42 25.43
N GLU A 179 -7.71 -4.96 26.57
CA GLU A 179 -8.19 -3.59 26.76
C GLU A 179 -7.17 -2.54 26.34
N GLY A 180 -7.64 -1.48 25.68
CA GLY A 180 -6.81 -0.39 25.16
C GLY A 180 -6.24 -0.65 23.75
N SER A 181 -6.50 -1.82 23.16
CA SER A 181 -6.11 -2.12 21.78
C SER A 181 -6.94 -1.33 20.77
N SER A 182 -6.29 -0.76 19.77
CA SER A 182 -6.95 -0.05 18.67
C SER A 182 -6.18 -0.20 17.36
N CYS A 183 -6.85 0.13 16.27
CA CYS A 183 -6.20 0.27 14.98
C CYS A 183 -6.82 1.41 14.15
N TYR A 184 -6.13 1.75 13.06
CA TYR A 184 -6.55 2.77 12.11
C TYR A 184 -6.72 2.11 10.75
N ARG A 185 -7.92 2.21 10.17
CA ARG A 185 -8.22 1.76 8.81
C ARG A 185 -8.07 2.93 7.86
N LEU A 186 -7.35 2.74 6.78
CA LEU A 186 -7.26 3.74 5.73
C LEU A 186 -8.58 3.74 4.95
N ILE A 187 -9.31 4.87 4.97
CA ILE A 187 -10.63 4.98 4.32
C ILE A 187 -10.59 5.83 3.06
N SER A 188 -9.63 6.75 2.95
CA SER A 188 -9.42 7.52 1.72
C SER A 188 -7.99 8.00 1.55
N LYS A 189 -7.63 8.22 0.28
CA LYS A 189 -6.38 8.84 -0.15
C LYS A 189 -6.64 9.76 -1.33
N LYS A 190 -5.92 10.88 -1.40
CA LYS A 190 -6.03 11.81 -2.51
C LYS A 190 -4.73 12.59 -2.70
N SER A 191 -4.17 12.53 -3.90
CA SER A 191 -3.12 13.46 -4.30
C SER A 191 -3.73 14.85 -4.54
N ASN A 192 -3.00 15.89 -4.13
CA ASN A 192 -3.45 17.27 -4.34
C ASN A 192 -3.31 17.73 -5.80
N GLN A 193 -2.54 17.02 -6.62
CA GLN A 193 -2.37 17.27 -8.04
C GLN A 193 -2.04 15.98 -8.81
N GLU A 194 -2.21 16.01 -10.12
CA GLU A 194 -1.83 14.91 -11.00
C GLU A 194 -0.32 14.89 -11.23
N SER A 195 0.25 13.71 -11.41
CA SER A 195 1.67 13.55 -11.70
C SER A 195 2.00 12.28 -12.47
N PHE A 196 3.14 12.30 -13.18
CA PHE A 196 3.72 11.13 -13.84
C PHE A 196 5.12 10.87 -13.29
N ALA A 197 5.30 9.72 -12.65
CA ALA A 197 6.61 9.23 -12.20
C ALA A 197 7.21 8.32 -13.27
N PHE A 198 8.48 8.53 -13.66
CA PHE A 198 9.13 7.74 -14.71
C PHE A 198 10.65 7.70 -14.57
N ASN A 199 11.27 6.70 -15.20
CA ASN A 199 12.71 6.54 -15.25
C ASN A 199 13.23 6.55 -16.69
N VAL A 200 14.47 6.99 -16.86
CA VAL A 200 15.17 7.03 -18.16
C VAL A 200 16.21 5.91 -18.16
N GLY A 201 15.86 4.79 -18.77
CA GLY A 201 16.71 3.61 -18.89
C GLY A 201 16.12 2.64 -19.91
N GLN A 202 16.92 1.70 -20.41
CA GLN A 202 16.47 0.74 -21.44
C GLN A 202 15.28 -0.09 -20.98
N ASP A 203 15.22 -0.41 -19.68
CA ASP A 203 14.12 -1.20 -19.10
C ASP A 203 12.77 -0.46 -19.06
N TYR A 204 12.78 0.87 -19.25
CA TYR A 204 11.58 1.72 -19.22
C TYR A 204 11.24 2.30 -20.59
N GLU A 205 12.17 2.26 -21.54
CA GLU A 205 11.98 2.78 -22.89
C GLU A 205 10.96 1.91 -23.64
N ILE A 206 9.99 2.58 -24.24
CA ILE A 206 8.95 1.92 -25.03
C ILE A 206 9.51 1.72 -26.46
N ASN A 207 9.46 0.49 -26.97
CA ASN A 207 10.00 0.13 -28.28
C ASN A 207 9.05 0.46 -29.45
N GLN A 208 8.55 1.69 -29.47
CA GLN A 208 7.73 2.30 -30.53
C GLN A 208 7.75 3.83 -30.34
N SER A 209 7.24 4.59 -31.30
CA SER A 209 7.10 6.05 -31.13
C SER A 209 6.01 6.41 -30.12
N PHE A 210 6.07 7.63 -29.58
CA PHE A 210 5.03 8.14 -28.68
C PHE A 210 3.68 8.24 -29.38
N GLU A 211 3.68 8.65 -30.65
CA GLU A 211 2.48 8.77 -31.48
C GLU A 211 1.82 7.40 -31.73
N GLU A 212 2.60 6.35 -31.95
CA GLU A 212 2.08 4.98 -32.07
C GLU A 212 1.47 4.50 -30.75
N PHE A 213 2.15 4.72 -29.62
CA PHE A 213 1.63 4.38 -28.29
C PHE A 213 0.31 5.11 -27.97
N ASP A 214 0.24 6.41 -28.22
CA ASP A 214 -0.97 7.19 -28.01
C ASP A 214 -2.12 6.73 -28.93
N ALA A 215 -1.82 6.33 -30.17
CA ALA A 215 -2.82 5.78 -31.07
C ALA A 215 -3.40 4.45 -30.58
N GLU A 216 -2.59 3.61 -29.91
CA GLU A 216 -3.02 2.32 -29.33
C GLU A 216 -3.94 2.48 -28.10
N ASN A 217 -3.83 3.60 -27.38
CA ASN A 217 -4.71 3.90 -26.24
C ASN A 217 -6.19 4.01 -26.66
N GLY A 218 -6.50 4.41 -27.90
CA GLY A 218 -7.88 4.48 -28.41
C GLY A 218 -8.59 3.12 -28.47
N PRO A 219 -8.08 2.15 -29.25
CA PRO A 219 -8.59 0.78 -29.27
C PRO A 219 -8.55 0.11 -27.90
N TYR A 220 -7.53 0.37 -27.09
CA TYR A 220 -7.44 -0.20 -25.74
C TYR A 220 -8.55 0.32 -24.82
N LEU A 221 -8.84 1.63 -24.83
CA LEU A 221 -9.96 2.22 -24.09
C LEU A 221 -11.29 1.55 -24.46
N ASN A 222 -11.54 1.31 -25.75
CA ASN A 222 -12.74 0.64 -26.21
C ASN A 222 -12.85 -0.79 -25.65
N ARG A 223 -11.75 -1.54 -25.66
CA ARG A 223 -11.67 -2.87 -25.05
C ARG A 223 -11.97 -2.80 -23.55
N LEU A 224 -11.31 -1.91 -22.81
CA LEU A 224 -11.52 -1.75 -21.38
C LEU A 224 -12.99 -1.47 -21.05
N ASN A 225 -13.63 -0.54 -21.74
CA ASN A 225 -15.04 -0.21 -21.50
C ASN A 225 -16.02 -1.35 -21.83
N GLN A 226 -15.61 -2.35 -22.62
CA GLN A 226 -16.43 -3.52 -22.96
C GLN A 226 -16.15 -4.73 -22.06
N THR A 227 -14.91 -4.94 -21.65
CA THR A 227 -14.48 -6.22 -21.06
C THR A 227 -14.09 -6.13 -19.59
N ASN A 228 -13.99 -4.93 -19.01
CA ASN A 228 -13.53 -4.82 -17.63
C ASN A 228 -14.56 -5.43 -16.65
N PRO A 229 -14.16 -6.42 -15.82
CA PRO A 229 -15.09 -7.10 -14.93
C PRO A 229 -15.50 -6.26 -13.71
N PHE A 230 -14.79 -5.16 -13.45
CA PHE A 230 -14.99 -4.30 -12.28
C PHE A 230 -16.07 -3.24 -12.45
N GLY A 231 -16.60 -3.05 -13.67
CA GLY A 231 -17.54 -1.97 -13.98
C GLY A 231 -16.90 -0.58 -13.85
N PHE A 232 -15.59 -0.47 -14.06
CA PHE A 232 -14.90 0.80 -14.16
C PHE A 232 -15.32 1.57 -15.42
N SER A 233 -15.35 2.89 -15.29
CA SER A 233 -15.51 3.82 -16.42
C SER A 233 -14.17 4.48 -16.69
N TYR A 234 -13.59 4.22 -17.86
CA TYR A 234 -12.26 4.72 -18.22
C TYR A 234 -12.31 5.96 -19.11
N LYS A 235 -11.27 6.78 -19.01
CA LYS A 235 -11.04 7.92 -19.88
C LYS A 235 -9.58 7.93 -20.35
N ALA A 236 -9.38 8.09 -21.65
CA ALA A 236 -8.06 8.41 -22.22
C ALA A 236 -7.86 9.92 -22.23
N VAL A 237 -6.69 10.38 -21.77
CA VAL A 237 -6.27 11.77 -21.80
C VAL A 237 -4.82 11.87 -22.20
N LYS A 238 -4.47 12.97 -22.84
CA LYS A 238 -3.09 13.31 -23.21
C LYS A 238 -2.88 14.80 -23.10
N GLY A 239 -1.62 15.20 -23.01
CA GLY A 239 -1.27 16.60 -22.90
C GLY A 239 0.23 16.83 -22.97
N THR A 240 0.63 18.04 -22.59
CA THR A 240 2.02 18.42 -22.49
C THR A 240 2.20 19.28 -21.25
N TRP A 241 3.11 18.88 -20.37
CA TRP A 241 3.52 19.65 -19.21
C TRP A 241 5.01 19.85 -19.26
N GLN A 242 5.50 21.07 -18.98
CA GLN A 242 6.95 21.33 -18.91
C GLN A 242 7.70 20.85 -20.17
N THR A 243 7.09 20.98 -21.35
CA THR A 243 7.58 20.47 -22.66
C THR A 243 7.63 18.95 -22.84
N VAL A 244 7.19 18.18 -21.84
CA VAL A 244 7.08 16.71 -21.87
C VAL A 244 5.67 16.33 -22.28
N GLN A 245 5.54 15.61 -23.41
CA GLN A 245 4.24 15.05 -23.82
C GLN A 245 3.93 13.83 -22.96
N TRP A 246 2.66 13.63 -22.65
CA TRP A 246 2.20 12.50 -21.85
C TRP A 246 0.83 12.00 -22.32
N THR A 247 0.56 10.72 -22.11
CA THR A 247 -0.74 10.08 -22.38
C THR A 247 -1.03 9.04 -21.31
N THR A 248 -2.30 8.86 -20.96
CA THR A 248 -2.77 7.88 -19.97
C THR A 248 -4.23 7.50 -20.19
N ILE A 249 -4.58 6.28 -19.81
CA ILE A 249 -5.97 5.88 -19.56
C ILE A 249 -6.14 5.68 -18.06
N TYR A 250 -7.14 6.32 -17.46
CA TYR A 250 -7.43 6.14 -16.04
C TYR A 250 -8.91 5.88 -15.79
N ASP A 251 -9.21 5.16 -14.71
CA ASP A 251 -10.57 4.94 -14.24
C ASP A 251 -11.08 6.18 -13.49
N THR A 252 -12.29 6.60 -13.83
CA THR A 252 -12.86 7.87 -13.36
C THR A 252 -13.48 7.80 -11.97
N SER A 253 -13.53 6.62 -11.34
CA SER A 253 -14.13 6.44 -10.00
C SER A 253 -13.10 6.37 -8.88
N LEU A 254 -11.93 5.80 -9.12
CA LEU A 254 -10.83 5.62 -8.18
C LEU A 254 -9.54 6.33 -8.62
N GLY A 255 -9.40 6.71 -9.90
CA GLY A 255 -8.24 7.43 -10.41
C GLY A 255 -7.03 6.55 -10.73
N PHE A 256 -7.20 5.22 -10.80
CA PHE A 256 -6.15 4.29 -11.16
C PHE A 256 -5.91 4.31 -12.67
N ALA A 257 -4.65 4.32 -13.06
CA ALA A 257 -4.28 4.09 -14.45
C ALA A 257 -4.62 2.66 -14.87
N ALA A 258 -4.99 2.47 -16.13
CA ALA A 258 -5.02 1.16 -16.73
C ALA A 258 -3.58 0.68 -16.99
N ASP A 259 -3.34 -0.61 -16.80
CA ASP A 259 -2.04 -1.22 -17.05
C ASP A 259 -1.56 -0.94 -18.48
N GLU A 260 -0.26 -0.66 -18.62
CA GLU A 260 0.40 -0.43 -19.92
C GLU A 260 -0.20 0.72 -20.75
N SER A 261 -0.95 1.65 -20.14
CA SER A 261 -1.60 2.76 -20.86
C SER A 261 -0.91 4.12 -20.69
N VAL A 262 0.18 4.17 -19.92
CA VAL A 262 0.78 5.42 -19.47
C VAL A 262 2.18 5.59 -20.04
N ALA A 263 2.39 6.68 -20.76
CA ALA A 263 3.69 7.02 -21.32
C ALA A 263 3.98 8.52 -21.27
N VAL A 264 5.28 8.83 -21.24
CA VAL A 264 5.81 10.20 -21.40
C VAL A 264 6.87 10.24 -22.49
N GLN A 265 6.92 11.32 -23.26
CA GLN A 265 7.98 11.56 -24.27
C GLN A 265 9.03 12.51 -23.68
N TYR A 266 10.21 11.99 -23.39
CA TYR A 266 11.29 12.75 -22.78
C TYR A 266 12.60 12.55 -23.56
N GLN A 267 13.33 13.63 -23.84
CA GLN A 267 14.59 13.60 -24.59
C GLN A 267 14.52 12.84 -25.93
N GLY A 268 13.36 12.91 -26.60
CA GLY A 268 13.14 12.28 -27.91
C GLY A 268 12.78 10.79 -27.87
N LYS A 269 12.60 10.20 -26.69
CA LYS A 269 12.22 8.79 -26.51
C LYS A 269 10.97 8.66 -25.61
N PRO A 270 10.10 7.68 -25.88
CA PRO A 270 8.97 7.39 -25.00
C PRO A 270 9.38 6.45 -23.88
N TYR A 271 8.89 6.74 -22.68
CA TYR A 271 9.11 5.94 -21.49
C TYR A 271 7.79 5.56 -20.85
N THR A 272 7.72 4.35 -20.30
CA THR A 272 6.63 3.96 -19.41
C THR A 272 6.64 4.87 -18.17
N ALA A 273 5.46 5.21 -17.68
CA ALA A 273 5.31 6.05 -16.50
C ALA A 273 4.20 5.53 -15.58
N THR A 274 4.23 5.96 -14.32
CA THR A 274 3.16 5.73 -13.36
C THR A 274 2.36 7.02 -13.20
N TYR A 275 1.08 6.97 -13.54
CA TYR A 275 0.17 8.10 -13.33
C TYR A 275 -0.43 8.07 -11.92
N THR A 276 -0.38 9.21 -11.25
CA THR A 276 -1.12 9.46 -10.01
C THR A 276 -2.17 10.52 -10.27
N GLY A 277 -3.44 10.14 -10.17
CA GLY A 277 -4.56 11.05 -10.34
C GLY A 277 -4.86 11.91 -9.12
N ASN A 278 -5.56 13.02 -9.34
CA ASN A 278 -6.13 13.84 -8.26
C ASN A 278 -7.55 13.39 -7.85
N ILE A 279 -8.06 12.29 -8.42
CA ILE A 279 -9.31 11.65 -8.01
C ILE A 279 -9.06 10.97 -6.68
N GLY A 280 -9.92 11.24 -5.70
CA GLY A 280 -9.79 10.64 -4.38
C GLY A 280 -10.21 9.18 -4.40
N TRP A 281 -9.31 8.29 -3.99
CA TRP A 281 -9.64 6.89 -3.71
C TRP A 281 -10.36 6.79 -2.37
N THR A 282 -11.39 5.95 -2.31
CA THR A 282 -12.02 5.53 -1.05
C THR A 282 -12.20 4.02 -0.99
N ALA A 283 -12.04 3.44 0.20
CA ALA A 283 -12.24 2.02 0.42
C ALA A 283 -13.66 1.57 0.01
N ASP A 284 -14.68 2.40 0.30
CA ASP A 284 -16.07 2.11 -0.04
C ASP A 284 -16.34 2.08 -1.55
N GLN A 285 -15.70 2.96 -2.32
CA GLN A 285 -15.80 2.90 -3.79
C GLN A 285 -15.10 1.67 -4.34
N GLU A 286 -13.89 1.35 -3.86
CA GLU A 286 -13.17 0.14 -4.31
C GLU A 286 -13.96 -1.13 -3.98
N VAL A 287 -14.59 -1.20 -2.80
CA VAL A 287 -15.49 -2.30 -2.42
C VAL A 287 -16.63 -2.48 -3.44
N LYS A 288 -17.28 -1.41 -3.89
CA LYS A 288 -18.37 -1.51 -4.89
C LYS A 288 -17.88 -2.10 -6.21
N HIS A 289 -16.65 -1.78 -6.61
CA HIS A 289 -16.04 -2.35 -7.81
C HIS A 289 -15.70 -3.84 -7.64
N TRP A 290 -15.19 -4.25 -6.47
CA TRP A 290 -14.98 -5.67 -6.17
C TRP A 290 -16.29 -6.46 -6.05
N GLU A 291 -17.35 -5.86 -5.50
CA GLU A 291 -18.68 -6.48 -5.45
C GLU A 291 -19.30 -6.61 -6.85
N THR A 292 -18.96 -5.70 -7.78
CA THR A 292 -19.32 -5.83 -9.20
C THR A 292 -18.50 -6.92 -9.87
N TYR A 293 -17.18 -6.95 -9.64
CA TYR A 293 -16.29 -8.02 -10.10
C TYR A 293 -16.81 -9.41 -9.73
N LEU A 294 -17.22 -9.60 -8.46
CA LEU A 294 -17.76 -10.88 -7.97
C LEU A 294 -19.00 -11.37 -8.73
N LYS A 295 -19.81 -10.48 -9.30
CA LYS A 295 -20.98 -10.85 -10.11
C LYS A 295 -20.59 -11.29 -11.53
N ASN A 296 -19.40 -10.92 -11.97
CA ASN A 296 -18.91 -11.08 -13.34
C ASN A 296 -17.86 -12.20 -13.47
N VAL A 297 -17.46 -12.85 -12.38
CA VAL A 297 -16.49 -13.94 -12.39
C VAL A 297 -17.08 -15.22 -11.80
N ASN A 298 -16.71 -16.35 -12.40
CA ASN A 298 -17.15 -17.68 -11.97
C ASN A 298 -16.00 -18.56 -11.46
N ASP A 299 -14.75 -18.11 -11.63
CA ASP A 299 -13.58 -18.86 -11.17
C ASP A 299 -13.48 -18.82 -9.63
N PRO A 300 -13.47 -19.98 -8.94
CA PRO A 300 -13.47 -20.03 -7.47
C PRO A 300 -12.27 -19.33 -6.82
N GLN A 301 -11.09 -19.35 -7.44
CA GLN A 301 -9.90 -18.69 -6.89
C GLN A 301 -10.01 -17.17 -6.98
N ARG A 302 -10.48 -16.65 -8.12
CA ARG A 302 -10.78 -15.22 -8.31
C ARG A 302 -11.89 -14.74 -7.37
N ILE A 303 -12.94 -15.55 -7.18
CA ILE A 303 -14.01 -15.26 -6.21
C ILE A 303 -13.43 -15.16 -4.80
N ARG A 304 -12.64 -16.16 -4.39
CA ARG A 304 -12.00 -16.18 -3.07
C ARG A 304 -11.10 -14.94 -2.86
N PHE A 305 -10.27 -14.62 -3.84
CA PHE A 305 -9.39 -13.44 -3.80
C PHE A 305 -10.20 -12.15 -3.63
N ALA A 306 -11.25 -11.95 -4.43
CA ALA A 306 -12.10 -10.78 -4.36
C ALA A 306 -12.85 -10.67 -3.01
N GLN A 307 -13.33 -11.79 -2.45
CA GLN A 307 -13.95 -11.81 -1.12
C GLN A 307 -12.97 -11.38 -0.01
N LEU A 308 -11.73 -11.88 -0.06
CA LEU A 308 -10.67 -11.47 0.87
C LEU A 308 -10.31 -10.00 0.70
N ARG A 309 -10.24 -9.50 -0.53
CA ARG A 309 -9.97 -8.08 -0.80
C ARG A 309 -11.09 -7.18 -0.26
N ILE A 310 -12.36 -7.56 -0.45
CA ILE A 310 -13.50 -6.83 0.13
C ILE A 310 -13.43 -6.84 1.66
N ALA A 311 -13.12 -7.99 2.28
CA ALA A 311 -12.99 -8.10 3.72
C ALA A 311 -11.86 -7.20 4.25
N GLN A 312 -10.71 -7.17 3.57
CA GLN A 312 -9.60 -6.28 3.88
C GLN A 312 -9.99 -4.80 3.78
N LEU A 313 -10.68 -4.39 2.71
CA LEU A 313 -11.13 -3.01 2.54
C LEU A 313 -12.15 -2.59 3.61
N LYS A 314 -13.08 -3.48 3.97
CA LYS A 314 -14.14 -3.19 4.95
C LYS A 314 -13.66 -3.20 6.40
N SER A 315 -12.68 -4.05 6.72
CA SER A 315 -12.37 -4.36 8.12
C SER A 315 -10.89 -4.45 8.47
N GLY A 316 -10.00 -4.51 7.49
CA GLY A 316 -8.56 -4.58 7.69
C GLY A 316 -8.00 -3.29 8.28
N CYS A 317 -7.06 -3.44 9.20
CA CYS A 317 -6.33 -2.32 9.78
C CYS A 317 -5.12 -1.96 8.92
N TYR A 318 -4.86 -0.66 8.77
CA TYR A 318 -3.63 -0.16 8.15
C TYR A 318 -2.48 -0.17 9.15
N VAL A 319 -2.73 0.36 10.36
CA VAL A 319 -1.76 0.35 11.47
C VAL A 319 -2.44 0.06 12.79
N TYR A 320 -1.69 -0.54 13.72
CA TYR A 320 -2.11 -0.90 15.06
C TYR A 320 -1.42 0.00 16.09
N ASN A 321 -2.11 0.28 17.20
CA ASN A 321 -1.44 0.90 18.34
C ASN A 321 -0.51 -0.10 19.05
N GLU A 322 0.36 0.42 19.91
CA GLU A 322 1.38 -0.41 20.57
C GLU A 322 0.80 -1.55 21.41
N THR A 323 -0.33 -1.33 22.09
CA THR A 323 -1.02 -2.36 22.87
C THR A 323 -1.47 -3.53 21.98
N ALA A 324 -2.13 -3.23 20.86
CA ALA A 324 -2.57 -4.26 19.91
C ALA A 324 -1.36 -4.98 19.29
N ALA A 325 -0.32 -4.25 18.92
CA ALA A 325 0.86 -4.82 18.29
C ALA A 325 1.65 -5.75 19.22
N ARG A 326 1.85 -5.36 20.47
CA ARG A 326 2.49 -6.21 21.49
C ARG A 326 1.68 -7.48 21.76
N ALA A 327 0.36 -7.37 21.76
CA ALA A 327 -0.51 -8.53 21.95
C ALA A 327 -0.37 -9.54 20.79
N LEU A 328 -0.31 -9.06 19.54
CA LEU A 328 -0.05 -9.91 18.37
C LEU A 328 1.37 -10.50 18.39
N ALA A 329 2.38 -9.70 18.74
CA ALA A 329 3.77 -10.15 18.82
C ALA A 329 4.01 -11.19 19.93
N SER A 330 3.15 -11.23 20.96
CA SER A 330 3.21 -12.24 22.03
C SER A 330 2.76 -13.65 21.60
N LEU A 331 2.18 -13.78 20.41
CA LEU A 331 1.76 -15.05 19.84
C LEU A 331 2.99 -15.80 19.30
N ASN A 332 3.75 -16.44 20.20
CA ASN A 332 5.09 -16.97 19.92
C ASN A 332 5.19 -17.93 18.70
N ALA A 333 4.14 -18.66 18.35
CA ALA A 333 4.17 -19.56 17.18
C ALA A 333 4.02 -18.83 15.83
N LEU A 334 3.75 -17.52 15.83
CA LEU A 334 3.59 -16.70 14.62
C LEU A 334 4.88 -16.06 14.12
N ASN A 335 5.98 -16.17 14.87
CA ASN A 335 7.34 -15.74 14.46
C ASN A 335 7.39 -14.45 13.62
N TRP A 336 6.80 -13.36 14.15
CA TRP A 336 6.77 -12.06 13.47
C TRP A 336 8.18 -11.57 13.12
N GLN A 337 8.44 -11.38 11.83
CA GLN A 337 9.71 -10.89 11.32
C GLN A 337 9.70 -9.37 11.20
N ALA A 338 10.85 -8.74 11.43
CA ALA A 338 11.00 -7.35 11.01
C ALA A 338 10.92 -7.28 9.48
N TYR A 339 10.27 -6.26 8.92
CA TYR A 339 10.34 -6.03 7.47
C TYR A 339 11.81 -5.98 7.02
N GLN A 340 12.13 -6.80 6.03
CA GLN A 340 13.39 -6.72 5.30
C GLN A 340 13.23 -5.62 4.23
N ASN A 341 14.11 -4.61 4.26
CA ASN A 341 14.03 -3.44 3.38
C ASN A 341 14.34 -3.78 1.93
#